data_AF-A0A521TIE7-F1
#
_entry.id   AF-A0A521TIE7-F1
#
_cell.length_a   1.000
_cell.length_b   1.000
_cell.length_c   1.000
_cell.angle_alpha   90.00
_cell.angle_beta   90.00
_cell.angle_gamma   90.00
#
_symmetry.space_group_name_H-M   'P 1'
#
loop_
_entity.id
_entity.type
_entity.pdbx_description
1 polymer ?
#
loop_
_entity_poly.entity_id
_entity_poly.type
_entity_poly.pdbx_seq_one_letter_code
_entity_poly.pdbx_strand_id
1 'polypeptide(L)'
;MPSVSRFSRLSICVTLALVAALAGRANLGARQRGQGPGTPPPPDPVPTAVSSIVANPAAYTGKVVSVTASVERMVTPTAFIVDQNRTAAQGEILVIAPALYKTPSADAYITVVGELVSFDPAEIAKRLPAYKLDVPDDVVTKFRGKPAILATALVASDFKDLTKRPPGPMTPDDEKLSAIMKQVSPASAALRTAAGASDAAAVKARAAELKKLFTDAQAVFKARSVMTALIWSSDAIKQADAADAAATAGNWADVTAATTSLTATCTSCHNAHRERQDDGTYRLKIGG
;
A
#
# COMPACT_ATOMS: atom_id res chain seq x y z
N MET A 1 51.32 -42.31 48.41
CA MET A 1 50.64 -42.79 49.64
C MET A 1 50.48 -41.61 50.60
N PRO A 2 49.38 -41.57 51.36
CA PRO A 2 48.35 -40.53 51.30
C PRO A 2 48.51 -39.47 52.41
N SER A 3 47.80 -38.34 52.37
CA SER A 3 46.62 -38.23 53.24
C SER A 3 45.70 -37.08 52.83
N VAL A 4 44.45 -37.48 52.63
CA VAL A 4 43.22 -36.70 52.49
C VAL A 4 42.83 -36.15 53.86
N SER A 5 42.19 -34.98 53.94
CA SER A 5 41.14 -34.73 54.96
C SER A 5 40.25 -33.53 54.60
N ARG A 6 38.99 -33.86 54.33
CA ARG A 6 37.82 -32.97 54.26
C ARG A 6 37.31 -32.66 55.67
N PHE A 7 36.77 -31.47 55.90
CA PHE A 7 35.64 -31.19 56.81
C PHE A 7 34.83 -30.05 56.16
N SER A 8 33.55 -30.18 55.75
CA SER A 8 32.32 -30.53 56.49
C SER A 8 32.06 -29.48 57.59
N ARG A 9 30.91 -28.82 57.78
CA ARG A 9 29.52 -28.83 57.26
C ARG A 9 28.79 -27.71 58.06
N LEU A 10 27.68 -27.18 57.51
CA LEU A 10 26.47 -26.67 58.23
C LEU A 10 26.68 -25.50 59.23
N SER A 11 25.73 -24.65 59.60
CA SER A 11 24.37 -24.20 59.23
C SER A 11 23.99 -23.17 60.33
N ILE A 12 22.82 -22.54 60.21
CA ILE A 12 22.05 -21.83 61.28
C ILE A 12 22.44 -20.34 61.45
N CYS A 13 21.56 -19.34 61.47
CA CYS A 13 20.13 -19.13 61.20
C CYS A 13 19.86 -17.61 61.46
N VAL A 14 18.90 -17.02 60.73
CA VAL A 14 17.79 -16.15 61.24
C VAL A 14 18.21 -14.81 61.93
N THR A 15 17.76 -13.59 61.61
CA THR A 15 16.43 -13.01 61.27
C THR A 15 16.69 -11.55 60.84
N LEU A 16 16.12 -11.05 59.73
CA LEU A 16 14.88 -10.26 59.64
C LEU A 16 15.02 -8.75 59.96
N ALA A 17 14.93 -7.90 58.92
CA ALA A 17 14.15 -6.65 58.96
C ALA A 17 13.91 -6.10 57.54
N LEU A 18 12.65 -5.73 57.33
CA LEU A 18 11.94 -5.39 56.11
C LEU A 18 11.97 -3.86 55.87
N VAL A 19 12.31 -3.37 54.68
CA VAL A 19 11.73 -2.11 54.13
C VAL A 19 11.66 -2.19 52.60
N ALA A 20 10.48 -1.88 52.09
CA ALA A 20 10.06 -1.91 50.69
C ALA A 20 10.64 -0.76 49.84
N ALA A 21 10.91 -1.03 48.55
CA ALA A 21 10.87 -0.01 47.51
C ALA A 21 10.75 -0.63 46.09
N LEU A 22 9.57 -0.40 45.50
CA LEU A 22 9.34 -0.04 44.09
C LEU A 22 9.66 -1.08 42.99
N ALA A 23 8.59 -1.68 42.51
CA ALA A 23 8.48 -2.33 41.22
C ALA A 23 8.76 -1.33 40.08
N GLY A 24 9.86 -1.54 39.35
CA GLY A 24 10.14 -0.91 38.07
C GLY A 24 10.14 -1.94 36.95
N ARG A 25 8.95 -2.26 36.41
CA ARG A 25 8.83 -3.02 35.16
C ARG A 25 9.24 -2.09 34.01
N ALA A 26 10.43 -2.32 33.43
CA ALA A 26 10.82 -1.70 32.18
C ALA A 26 9.98 -2.30 31.04
N ASN A 27 8.92 -1.58 30.66
CA ASN A 27 8.17 -1.82 29.44
C ASN A 27 9.08 -1.52 28.24
N LEU A 28 9.42 -2.56 27.48
CA LEU A 28 9.89 -2.45 26.11
C LEU A 28 8.75 -1.86 25.26
N GLY A 29 8.68 -0.53 25.24
CA GLY A 29 7.83 0.21 24.33
C GLY A 29 8.36 0.08 22.91
N ALA A 30 7.73 -0.78 22.11
CA ALA A 30 7.79 -0.71 20.67
C ALA A 30 7.38 0.71 20.24
N ARG A 31 8.32 1.48 19.69
CA ARG A 31 8.05 2.75 19.01
C ARG A 31 7.24 2.45 17.75
N GLN A 32 5.93 2.37 17.91
CA GLN A 32 4.97 2.41 16.83
C GLN A 32 5.03 3.83 16.22
N ARG A 33 5.44 3.91 14.95
CA ARG A 33 5.45 5.14 14.18
C ARG A 33 4.06 5.79 14.25
N GLY A 34 4.01 7.04 14.67
CA GLY A 34 2.82 7.88 14.56
C GLY A 34 2.41 8.02 13.10
N GLN A 35 1.40 7.25 12.70
CA GLN A 35 0.45 7.72 11.69
C GLN A 35 -0.25 8.95 12.30
N GLY A 36 -0.31 10.05 11.56
CA GLY A 36 -1.20 11.16 11.90
C GLY A 36 -2.65 10.66 12.04
N PRO A 37 -3.60 11.50 12.50
CA PRO A 37 -4.98 11.10 12.62
C PRO A 37 -5.55 10.82 11.22
N GLY A 38 -5.35 9.59 10.76
CA GLY A 38 -6.02 9.03 9.61
C GLY A 38 -7.49 8.93 9.97
N THR A 39 -8.34 9.33 9.04
CA THR A 39 -9.74 8.95 9.01
C THR A 39 -9.87 7.49 9.44
N PRO A 40 -10.80 7.14 10.34
CA PRO A 40 -11.03 5.74 10.72
C PRO A 40 -11.11 4.88 9.46
N PRO A 41 -10.46 3.70 9.45
CA PRO A 41 -10.59 2.79 8.31
C PRO A 41 -12.09 2.56 8.06
N PRO A 42 -12.54 2.56 6.78
CA PRO A 42 -13.93 2.33 6.47
C PRO A 42 -14.39 1.01 7.11
N PRO A 43 -15.62 0.94 7.63
CA PRO A 43 -16.14 -0.28 8.26
C PRO A 43 -15.97 -1.48 7.34
N ASP A 44 -15.61 -2.64 7.90
CA ASP A 44 -15.52 -3.88 7.14
C ASP A 44 -16.87 -4.18 6.45
N PRO A 45 -16.88 -4.48 5.14
CA PRO A 45 -18.10 -4.81 4.43
C PRO A 45 -18.77 -6.03 5.06
N VAL A 46 -20.09 -5.96 5.27
CA VAL A 46 -20.88 -7.08 5.79
C VAL A 46 -21.14 -8.08 4.63
N PRO A 47 -20.59 -9.31 4.68
CA PRO A 47 -20.88 -10.31 3.65
C PRO A 47 -22.36 -10.68 3.71
N THR A 48 -23.08 -10.46 2.61
CA THR A 48 -24.54 -10.60 2.59
C THR A 48 -25.00 -11.21 1.27
N ALA A 49 -25.99 -12.10 1.33
CA ALA A 49 -26.68 -12.60 0.15
C ALA A 49 -27.71 -11.58 -0.36
N VAL A 50 -27.89 -11.50 -1.68
CA VAL A 50 -28.94 -10.72 -2.34
C VAL A 50 -30.31 -11.07 -1.74
N SER A 51 -30.59 -12.37 -1.54
CA SER A 51 -31.85 -12.84 -0.97
C SER A 51 -32.10 -12.33 0.46
N SER A 52 -31.05 -12.25 1.29
CA SER A 52 -31.15 -11.69 2.64
C SER A 52 -31.44 -10.19 2.62
N ILE A 53 -30.83 -9.45 1.70
CA ILE A 53 -31.08 -8.02 1.51
C ILE A 53 -32.52 -7.78 1.06
N VAL A 54 -33.02 -8.56 0.10
CA VAL A 54 -34.39 -8.43 -0.40
C VAL A 54 -35.41 -8.81 0.67
N ALA A 55 -35.14 -9.83 1.48
CA ALA A 55 -36.03 -10.27 2.55
C ALA A 55 -36.09 -9.30 3.74
N ASN A 56 -34.99 -8.60 4.06
CA ASN A 56 -34.93 -7.67 5.17
C ASN A 56 -34.03 -6.44 4.87
N PRO A 57 -34.44 -5.55 3.96
CA PRO A 57 -33.60 -4.44 3.50
C PRO A 57 -33.25 -3.48 4.64
N ALA A 58 -34.17 -3.24 5.58
CA ALA A 58 -33.98 -2.34 6.72
C ALA A 58 -32.80 -2.73 7.62
N ALA A 59 -32.44 -4.02 7.70
CA ALA A 59 -31.29 -4.47 8.48
C ALA A 59 -29.93 -4.09 7.86
N TYR A 60 -29.91 -3.76 6.56
CA TYR A 60 -28.70 -3.52 5.79
C TYR A 60 -28.61 -2.10 5.21
N THR A 61 -29.71 -1.37 5.10
CA THR A 61 -29.72 0.02 4.61
C THR A 61 -28.76 0.90 5.43
N GLY A 62 -27.92 1.66 4.73
CA GLY A 62 -26.87 2.50 5.31
C GLY A 62 -25.58 1.76 5.70
N LYS A 63 -25.53 0.43 5.52
CA LYS A 63 -24.32 -0.37 5.75
C LYS A 63 -23.56 -0.61 4.44
N VAL A 64 -22.25 -0.73 4.55
CA VAL A 64 -21.42 -1.27 3.47
C VAL A 64 -21.58 -2.78 3.45
N VAL A 65 -22.06 -3.31 2.34
CA VAL A 65 -22.27 -4.75 2.12
C VAL A 65 -21.28 -5.27 1.08
N SER A 66 -20.95 -6.56 1.19
CA SER A 66 -20.24 -7.31 0.15
C SER A 66 -21.15 -8.43 -0.34
N VAL A 67 -21.53 -8.37 -1.62
CA VAL A 67 -22.52 -9.25 -2.23
C VAL A 67 -21.89 -9.95 -3.42
N THR A 68 -21.91 -11.28 -3.43
CA THR A 68 -21.46 -12.06 -4.60
C THR A 68 -22.68 -12.58 -5.36
N ALA A 69 -22.81 -12.20 -6.62
CA ALA A 69 -24.00 -12.38 -7.42
C ALA A 69 -23.68 -12.45 -8.93
N SER A 70 -24.62 -12.97 -9.72
CA SER A 70 -24.52 -12.95 -11.18
C SER A 70 -25.14 -11.68 -11.76
N VAL A 71 -24.46 -11.07 -12.74
CA VAL A 71 -25.01 -9.96 -13.54
C VAL A 71 -26.11 -10.51 -14.44
N GLU A 72 -27.36 -10.19 -14.12
CA GLU A 72 -28.51 -10.59 -14.94
C GLU A 72 -28.54 -9.78 -16.23
N ARG A 73 -28.47 -8.45 -16.10
CA ARG A 73 -28.40 -7.55 -17.26
C ARG A 73 -27.75 -6.22 -16.93
N MET A 74 -27.10 -5.67 -17.93
CA MET A 74 -26.70 -4.26 -17.92
C MET A 74 -27.90 -3.36 -18.16
N VAL A 75 -27.98 -2.26 -17.42
CA VAL A 75 -29.00 -1.21 -17.62
C VAL A 75 -28.37 -0.02 -18.33
N THR A 76 -27.19 0.41 -17.86
CA THR A 76 -26.34 1.45 -18.45
C THR A 76 -24.87 1.04 -18.29
N PRO A 77 -23.90 1.77 -18.85
CA PRO A 77 -22.49 1.49 -18.59
C PRO A 77 -22.09 1.53 -17.10
N THR A 78 -22.84 2.23 -16.25
CA THR A 78 -22.57 2.40 -14.82
C THR A 78 -23.67 1.84 -13.92
N ALA A 79 -24.71 1.20 -14.47
CA ALA A 79 -25.78 0.58 -13.70
C ALA A 79 -26.18 -0.78 -14.27
N PHE A 80 -26.40 -1.76 -13.41
CA PHE A 80 -26.79 -3.12 -13.81
C PHE A 80 -27.55 -3.83 -12.70
N ILE A 81 -28.24 -4.90 -13.06
CA ILE A 81 -29.04 -5.69 -12.13
C ILE A 81 -28.30 -7.00 -11.84
N VAL A 82 -28.29 -7.38 -10.57
CA VAL A 82 -27.72 -8.64 -10.10
C VAL A 82 -28.78 -9.50 -9.40
N ASP A 83 -28.60 -10.81 -9.52
CA ASP A 83 -29.37 -11.84 -8.83
C ASP A 83 -28.43 -12.82 -8.12
N GLN A 84 -28.88 -13.38 -6.99
CA GLN A 84 -28.10 -14.31 -6.18
C GLN A 84 -27.61 -15.53 -6.96
N ASN A 85 -28.43 -16.05 -7.89
CA ASN A 85 -28.16 -17.27 -8.65
C ASN A 85 -28.75 -17.17 -10.07
N ARG A 86 -28.06 -17.77 -11.05
CA ARG A 86 -28.51 -17.82 -12.46
C ARG A 86 -29.78 -18.65 -12.71
N THR A 87 -30.17 -19.52 -11.77
CA THR A 87 -31.15 -20.59 -12.01
C THR A 87 -32.46 -20.43 -11.25
N ALA A 88 -32.55 -19.49 -10.31
CA ALA A 88 -33.76 -19.20 -9.56
C ALA A 88 -33.77 -17.73 -9.16
N ALA A 89 -34.83 -17.02 -9.55
CA ALA A 89 -35.04 -15.63 -9.17
C ALA A 89 -35.19 -15.53 -7.65
N GLN A 90 -34.13 -15.14 -6.95
CA GLN A 90 -34.11 -15.02 -5.48
C GLN A 90 -34.15 -13.56 -5.01
N GLY A 91 -34.46 -12.66 -5.94
CA GLY A 91 -34.55 -11.23 -5.74
C GLY A 91 -33.50 -10.50 -6.56
N GLU A 92 -33.91 -9.42 -7.20
CA GLU A 92 -33.02 -8.57 -7.98
C GLU A 92 -32.59 -7.35 -7.15
N ILE A 93 -31.33 -6.94 -7.29
CA ILE A 93 -30.82 -5.69 -6.75
C ILE A 93 -30.24 -4.85 -7.87
N LEU A 94 -30.57 -3.56 -7.88
CA LEU A 94 -29.94 -2.59 -8.76
C LEU A 94 -28.58 -2.18 -8.17
N VAL A 95 -27.54 -2.27 -8.98
CA VAL A 95 -26.19 -1.81 -8.64
C VAL A 95 -25.87 -0.58 -9.46
N ILE A 96 -25.39 0.47 -8.79
CA ILE A 96 -24.93 1.72 -9.40
C ILE A 96 -23.44 1.85 -9.08
N ALA A 97 -22.61 1.88 -10.11
CA ALA A 97 -21.15 1.88 -10.02
C ALA A 97 -20.57 3.09 -10.78
N PRO A 98 -20.52 4.29 -10.16
CA PRO A 98 -20.06 5.51 -10.82
C PRO A 98 -18.61 5.47 -11.30
N ALA A 99 -17.76 4.71 -10.59
CA ALA A 99 -16.33 4.59 -10.89
C ALA A 99 -16.01 3.44 -11.87
N LEU A 100 -17.01 2.82 -12.48
CA LEU A 100 -16.80 1.69 -13.38
C LEU A 100 -16.04 2.13 -14.65
N TYR A 101 -14.86 1.55 -14.90
CA TYR A 101 -14.10 1.81 -16.13
C TYR A 101 -14.25 0.70 -17.17
N LYS A 102 -14.76 -0.46 -16.76
CA LYS A 102 -15.03 -1.62 -17.62
C LYS A 102 -16.33 -2.28 -17.21
N THR A 103 -17.25 -2.43 -18.15
CA THR A 103 -18.53 -3.11 -17.91
C THR A 103 -18.32 -4.61 -17.67
N PRO A 104 -18.93 -5.21 -16.63
CA PRO A 104 -18.94 -6.66 -16.49
C PRO A 104 -19.70 -7.29 -17.67
N SER A 105 -19.36 -8.54 -18.03
CA SER A 105 -20.16 -9.26 -19.02
C SER A 105 -21.51 -9.65 -18.43
N ALA A 106 -22.53 -9.74 -19.28
CA ALA A 106 -23.76 -10.44 -18.90
C ALA A 106 -23.41 -11.85 -18.40
N ASP A 107 -24.18 -12.32 -17.43
CA ASP A 107 -23.99 -13.58 -16.70
C ASP A 107 -22.72 -13.67 -15.84
N ALA A 108 -21.81 -12.70 -15.84
CA ALA A 108 -20.61 -12.76 -15.01
C ALA A 108 -20.95 -12.88 -13.52
N TYR A 109 -20.19 -13.72 -12.81
CA TYR A 109 -20.20 -13.73 -11.35
C TYR A 109 -19.24 -12.65 -10.85
N ILE A 110 -19.75 -11.75 -10.02
CA ILE A 110 -18.98 -10.62 -9.48
C ILE A 110 -19.23 -10.47 -7.99
N THR A 111 -18.27 -9.92 -7.27
CA THR A 111 -18.42 -9.45 -5.90
C THR A 111 -18.55 -7.93 -5.91
N VAL A 112 -19.72 -7.43 -5.53
CA VAL A 112 -20.04 -6.01 -5.42
C VAL A 112 -19.85 -5.59 -3.97
N VAL A 113 -19.02 -4.57 -3.74
CA VAL A 113 -18.87 -3.92 -2.44
C VAL A 113 -19.39 -2.49 -2.54
N GLY A 114 -20.28 -2.11 -1.64
CA GLY A 114 -20.91 -0.80 -1.68
C GLY A 114 -21.89 -0.55 -0.54
N GLU A 115 -22.37 0.68 -0.44
CA GLU A 115 -23.41 1.04 0.53
C GLU A 115 -24.78 0.59 0.01
N LEU A 116 -25.55 -0.10 0.86
CA LEU A 116 -26.93 -0.40 0.54
C LEU A 116 -27.83 0.80 0.85
N VAL A 117 -28.62 1.23 -0.14
CA VAL A 117 -29.57 2.34 -0.02
C VAL A 117 -30.95 1.91 -0.49
N SER A 118 -31.99 2.62 -0.05
CA SER A 118 -33.28 2.57 -0.72
C SER A 118 -33.19 3.40 -1.99
N PHE A 119 -33.53 2.82 -3.13
CA PHE A 119 -33.40 3.50 -4.41
C PHE A 119 -34.45 4.61 -4.55
N ASP A 120 -33.98 5.85 -4.53
CA ASP A 120 -34.71 7.02 -4.96
C ASP A 120 -33.77 7.94 -5.76
N PRO A 121 -34.13 8.34 -7.00
CA PRO A 121 -33.26 9.16 -7.85
C PRO A 121 -32.77 10.45 -7.20
N ALA A 122 -33.59 11.11 -6.38
CA ALA A 122 -33.21 12.36 -5.71
C ALA A 122 -32.22 12.08 -4.57
N GLU A 123 -32.39 10.99 -3.83
CA GLU A 123 -31.42 10.57 -2.81
C GLU A 123 -30.09 10.14 -3.42
N ILE A 124 -30.11 9.45 -4.58
CA ILE A 124 -28.87 9.10 -5.30
C ILE A 124 -28.14 10.37 -5.75
N ALA A 125 -28.84 11.35 -6.31
CA ALA A 125 -28.25 12.61 -6.73
C ALA A 125 -27.63 13.40 -5.56
N LYS A 126 -28.24 13.35 -4.36
CA LYS A 126 -27.67 13.96 -3.14
C LYS A 126 -26.40 13.26 -2.67
N ARG A 127 -26.38 11.92 -2.73
CA ARG A 127 -25.24 11.10 -2.28
C ARG A 127 -24.07 11.13 -3.27
N LEU A 128 -24.36 11.28 -4.56
CA LEU A 128 -23.38 11.29 -5.63
C LEU A 128 -23.53 12.56 -6.49
N PRO A 129 -23.17 13.75 -5.96
CA PRO A 129 -23.40 15.02 -6.65
C PRO A 129 -22.63 15.16 -7.97
N ALA A 130 -21.52 14.43 -8.13
CA ALA A 130 -20.72 14.40 -9.34
C ALA A 130 -21.19 13.34 -10.37
N TYR A 131 -22.20 12.55 -10.05
CA TYR A 131 -22.71 11.47 -10.90
C TYR A 131 -24.08 11.83 -11.46
N LYS A 132 -24.24 11.72 -12.79
CA LYS A 132 -25.54 11.82 -13.43
C LYS A 132 -26.15 10.42 -13.54
N LEU A 133 -27.22 10.17 -12.79
CA LEU A 133 -27.97 8.92 -12.91
C LEU A 133 -28.60 8.82 -14.30
N ASP A 134 -28.22 7.78 -15.05
CA ASP A 134 -28.59 7.57 -16.45
C ASP A 134 -29.53 6.35 -16.65
N VAL A 135 -30.18 5.92 -15.58
CA VAL A 135 -31.07 4.74 -15.57
C VAL A 135 -32.42 5.05 -16.26
N PRO A 136 -32.91 4.19 -17.18
CA PRO A 136 -34.21 4.34 -17.85
C PRO A 136 -35.43 4.37 -16.89
N ASP A 137 -36.50 5.05 -17.31
CA ASP A 137 -37.70 5.28 -16.49
C ASP A 137 -38.43 3.99 -16.05
N ASP A 138 -38.38 2.93 -16.88
CA ASP A 138 -38.95 1.62 -16.54
C ASP A 138 -38.21 0.97 -15.36
N VAL A 139 -36.87 1.10 -15.34
CA VAL A 139 -36.04 0.60 -14.25
C VAL A 139 -36.21 1.47 -13.01
N VAL A 140 -36.29 2.80 -13.18
CA VAL A 140 -36.59 3.70 -12.06
C VAL A 140 -37.91 3.32 -11.39
N THR A 141 -38.95 3.06 -12.18
CA THR A 141 -40.27 2.64 -11.68
C THR A 141 -40.21 1.27 -11.01
N LYS A 142 -39.48 0.30 -11.57
CA LYS A 142 -39.34 -1.05 -11.00
C LYS A 142 -38.61 -1.06 -9.65
N PHE A 143 -37.62 -0.20 -9.48
CA PHE A 143 -36.72 -0.21 -8.32
C PHE A 143 -36.98 0.89 -7.30
N ARG A 144 -37.88 1.86 -7.55
CA ARG A 144 -38.22 2.91 -6.58
C ARG A 144 -38.63 2.30 -5.23
N GLY A 145 -37.93 2.70 -4.17
CA GLY A 145 -38.13 2.20 -2.80
C GLY A 145 -37.55 0.81 -2.50
N LYS A 146 -36.96 0.12 -3.48
CA LYS A 146 -36.28 -1.18 -3.32
C LYS A 146 -34.81 -1.01 -2.95
N PRO A 147 -34.16 -2.03 -2.36
CA PRO A 147 -32.72 -2.00 -2.12
C PRO A 147 -31.92 -1.83 -3.42
N ALA A 148 -30.95 -0.92 -3.39
CA ALA A 148 -29.92 -0.74 -4.41
C ALA A 148 -28.55 -0.58 -3.75
N ILE A 149 -27.48 -0.97 -4.45
CA ILE A 149 -26.11 -0.85 -3.97
C ILE A 149 -25.40 0.29 -4.70
N LEU A 150 -24.88 1.25 -3.94
CA LEU A 150 -23.92 2.23 -4.43
C LEU A 150 -22.51 1.64 -4.34
N ALA A 151 -22.06 1.06 -5.44
CA ALA A 151 -20.85 0.28 -5.49
C ALA A 151 -19.60 1.17 -5.50
N THR A 152 -18.66 0.83 -4.62
CA THR A 152 -17.33 1.44 -4.54
C THR A 152 -16.25 0.51 -5.12
N ALA A 153 -16.49 -0.81 -5.09
CA ALA A 153 -15.64 -1.81 -5.73
C ALA A 153 -16.46 -2.91 -6.40
N LEU A 154 -15.97 -3.40 -7.53
CA LEU A 154 -16.57 -4.51 -8.26
C LEU A 154 -15.47 -5.51 -8.63
N VAL A 155 -15.38 -6.61 -7.90
CA VAL A 155 -14.37 -7.62 -8.16
C VAL A 155 -14.93 -8.67 -9.12
N ALA A 156 -14.32 -8.79 -10.29
CA ALA A 156 -14.64 -9.83 -11.26
C ALA A 156 -14.04 -11.18 -10.85
N SER A 157 -14.46 -12.26 -11.53
CA SER A 157 -13.97 -13.62 -11.29
C SER A 157 -12.46 -13.80 -11.53
N ASP A 158 -11.82 -12.91 -12.29
CA ASP A 158 -10.36 -12.85 -12.46
C ASP A 158 -9.66 -12.01 -11.37
N PHE A 159 -10.37 -11.73 -10.27
CA PHE A 159 -9.95 -10.93 -9.12
C PHE A 159 -9.60 -9.47 -9.45
N LYS A 160 -9.96 -8.97 -10.63
CA LYS A 160 -9.77 -7.57 -10.99
C LYS A 160 -10.93 -6.74 -10.50
N ASP A 161 -10.60 -5.63 -9.86
CA ASP A 161 -11.56 -4.59 -9.54
C ASP A 161 -11.87 -3.79 -10.81
N LEU A 162 -13.14 -3.78 -11.22
CA LEU A 162 -13.65 -3.07 -12.39
C LEU A 162 -13.93 -1.59 -12.12
N THR A 163 -13.77 -1.13 -10.87
CA THR A 163 -13.81 0.31 -10.52
C THR A 163 -12.41 0.93 -10.42
N LYS A 164 -11.35 0.12 -10.32
CA LYS A 164 -9.98 0.59 -10.30
C LYS A 164 -9.37 0.58 -11.68
N ARG A 165 -9.34 1.75 -12.32
CA ARG A 165 -8.71 1.92 -13.64
C ARG A 165 -7.26 1.43 -13.56
N PRO A 166 -6.86 0.43 -14.36
CA PRO A 166 -5.47 -0.01 -14.37
C PRO A 166 -4.60 1.19 -14.76
N PRO A 167 -3.40 1.32 -14.17
CA PRO A 167 -2.46 2.34 -14.60
C PRO A 167 -2.21 2.22 -16.10
N GLY A 168 -2.00 3.35 -16.77
CA GLY A 168 -1.61 3.33 -18.18
C GLY A 168 -0.34 2.49 -18.39
N PRO A 169 -0.07 2.06 -19.65
CA PRO A 169 1.17 1.36 -19.95
C PRO A 169 2.38 2.17 -19.51
N MET A 170 3.49 1.48 -19.23
CA MET A 170 4.70 2.17 -18.82
C MET A 170 5.19 3.10 -19.92
N THR A 171 5.56 4.32 -19.55
CA THR A 171 6.32 5.14 -20.50
C THR A 171 7.73 4.55 -20.62
N PRO A 172 8.41 4.70 -21.78
CA PRO A 172 9.79 4.25 -21.94
C PRO A 172 10.75 4.81 -20.86
N ASP A 173 10.47 6.02 -20.38
CA ASP A 173 11.23 6.65 -19.30
C ASP A 173 10.99 5.98 -17.94
N ASP A 174 9.77 5.53 -17.65
CA ASP A 174 9.48 4.77 -16.43
C ASP A 174 10.14 3.39 -16.47
N GLU A 175 10.15 2.74 -17.63
CA GLU A 175 10.86 1.48 -17.86
C GLU A 175 12.37 1.63 -17.62
N LYS A 176 12.96 2.65 -18.25
CA LYS A 176 14.37 2.97 -18.11
C LYS A 176 14.75 3.26 -16.66
N LEU A 177 13.98 4.11 -15.98
CA LEU A 177 14.23 4.45 -14.58
C LEU A 177 14.09 3.22 -13.66
N SER A 178 13.06 2.39 -13.88
CA SER A 178 12.87 1.14 -13.14
C SER A 178 14.05 0.19 -13.31
N ALA A 179 14.56 0.03 -14.53
CA ALA A 179 15.74 -0.77 -14.82
C ALA A 179 17.00 -0.25 -14.11
N ILE A 180 17.20 1.07 -14.08
CA ILE A 180 18.32 1.70 -13.35
C ILE A 180 18.18 1.46 -11.85
N MET A 181 17.00 1.71 -11.27
CA MET A 181 16.78 1.57 -9.82
C MET A 181 16.94 0.13 -9.32
N LYS A 182 16.62 -0.87 -10.15
CA LYS A 182 16.90 -2.29 -9.88
C LYS A 182 18.39 -2.59 -9.75
N GLN A 183 19.27 -1.80 -10.37
CA GLN A 183 20.72 -1.91 -10.24
C GLN A 183 21.26 -1.05 -9.09
N VAL A 184 20.68 0.14 -8.86
CA VAL A 184 21.07 1.02 -7.75
C VAL A 184 20.90 0.33 -6.39
N SER A 185 19.80 -0.41 -6.19
CA SER A 185 19.52 -1.06 -4.91
C SER A 185 20.61 -2.06 -4.48
N PRO A 186 20.99 -3.08 -5.28
CA PRO A 186 22.07 -3.99 -4.93
C PRO A 186 23.44 -3.30 -4.87
N ALA A 187 23.74 -2.32 -5.74
CA ALA A 187 25.00 -1.57 -5.69
C ALA A 187 25.14 -0.77 -4.38
N SER A 188 24.06 -0.13 -3.92
CA SER A 188 24.01 0.60 -2.64
C SER A 188 24.13 -0.34 -1.43
N ALA A 189 23.50 -1.52 -1.50
CA ALA A 189 23.65 -2.54 -0.46
C ALA A 189 25.10 -3.02 -0.38
N ALA A 190 25.73 -3.31 -1.53
CA ALA A 190 27.11 -3.74 -1.60
C ALA A 190 28.09 -2.65 -1.13
N LEU A 191 27.83 -1.37 -1.41
CA LEU A 191 28.62 -0.26 -0.87
C LEU A 191 28.59 -0.24 0.67
N ARG A 192 27.39 -0.43 1.28
CA ARG A 192 27.26 -0.52 2.74
C ARG A 192 28.00 -1.72 3.32
N THR A 193 27.94 -2.87 2.65
CA THR A 193 28.71 -4.06 3.05
C THR A 193 30.22 -3.80 2.99
N ALA A 194 30.71 -3.20 1.89
CA ALA A 194 32.12 -2.85 1.74
C ALA A 194 32.59 -1.85 2.81
N ALA A 195 31.76 -0.86 3.14
CA ALA A 195 32.02 0.08 4.22
C ALA A 195 32.17 -0.63 5.58
N GLY A 196 31.27 -1.56 5.91
CA GLY A 196 31.34 -2.34 7.15
C GLY A 196 32.55 -3.29 7.21
N ALA A 197 33.00 -3.78 6.06
CA ALA A 197 34.19 -4.61 5.94
C ALA A 197 35.51 -3.81 5.88
N SER A 198 35.43 -2.48 5.87
CA SER A 198 36.60 -1.61 5.67
C SER A 198 37.38 -1.93 4.39
N ASP A 199 36.68 -2.31 3.32
CA ASP A 199 37.28 -2.67 2.03
C ASP A 199 37.28 -1.47 1.08
N ALA A 200 38.41 -0.76 1.01
CA ALA A 200 38.54 0.45 0.20
C ALA A 200 38.42 0.18 -1.31
N ALA A 201 38.89 -0.98 -1.78
CA ALA A 201 38.80 -1.33 -3.19
C ALA A 201 37.35 -1.61 -3.60
N ALA A 202 36.59 -2.32 -2.76
CA ALA A 202 35.17 -2.56 -2.97
C ALA A 202 34.35 -1.27 -2.85
N VAL A 203 34.64 -0.39 -1.88
CA VAL A 203 33.99 0.93 -1.77
C VAL A 203 34.17 1.73 -3.06
N LYS A 204 35.40 1.83 -3.56
CA LYS A 204 35.72 2.53 -4.82
C LYS A 204 34.93 1.97 -6.01
N ALA A 205 34.92 0.65 -6.16
CA ALA A 205 34.21 0.00 -7.26
C ALA A 205 32.70 0.27 -7.21
N ARG A 206 32.09 0.19 -6.01
CA ARG A 206 30.64 0.42 -5.83
C ARG A 206 30.27 1.90 -5.94
N ALA A 207 31.11 2.81 -5.47
CA ALA A 207 30.91 4.24 -5.62
C ALA A 207 30.91 4.64 -7.11
N ALA A 208 31.87 4.14 -7.90
CA ALA A 208 31.93 4.37 -9.33
C ALA A 208 30.71 3.82 -10.08
N GLU A 209 30.25 2.62 -9.71
CA GLU A 209 29.04 2.02 -10.27
C GLU A 209 27.78 2.85 -9.97
N LEU A 210 27.60 3.26 -8.71
CA LEU A 210 26.48 4.12 -8.30
C LEU A 210 26.50 5.47 -9.02
N LYS A 211 27.68 6.08 -9.19
CA LYS A 211 27.83 7.34 -9.91
C LYS A 211 27.34 7.25 -11.35
N LYS A 212 27.68 6.15 -12.05
CA LYS A 212 27.18 5.89 -13.40
C LYS A 212 25.65 5.75 -13.41
N LEU A 213 25.10 4.92 -12.53
CA LEU A 213 23.66 4.67 -12.45
C LEU A 213 22.86 5.94 -12.12
N PHE A 214 23.35 6.77 -11.20
CA PHE A 214 22.71 8.05 -10.90
C PHE A 214 22.81 9.02 -12.07
N THR A 215 23.93 9.05 -12.81
CA THR A 215 24.04 9.87 -14.03
C THR A 215 23.01 9.43 -15.08
N ASP A 216 22.80 8.13 -15.26
CA ASP A 216 21.77 7.60 -16.16
C ASP A 216 20.35 7.98 -15.69
N ALA A 217 20.09 7.98 -14.39
CA ALA A 217 18.82 8.42 -13.81
C ALA A 217 18.58 9.92 -14.01
N GLN A 218 19.63 10.75 -13.89
CA GLN A 218 19.55 12.19 -14.14
C GLN A 218 19.07 12.50 -15.56
N ALA A 219 19.41 11.69 -16.56
CA ALA A 219 18.91 11.85 -17.92
C ALA A 219 17.39 11.70 -17.99
N VAL A 220 16.81 10.74 -17.26
CA VAL A 220 15.36 10.56 -17.17
C VAL A 220 14.71 11.74 -16.45
N PHE A 221 15.27 12.16 -15.31
CA PHE A 221 14.72 13.29 -14.55
C PHE A 221 14.74 14.61 -15.35
N LYS A 222 15.77 14.83 -16.16
CA LYS A 222 15.83 15.98 -17.08
C LYS A 222 14.74 15.88 -18.16
N ALA A 223 14.63 14.74 -18.84
CA ALA A 223 13.62 14.53 -19.89
C ALA A 223 12.19 14.72 -19.35
N ARG A 224 11.95 14.31 -18.10
CA ARG A 224 10.65 14.40 -17.42
C ARG A 224 10.46 15.68 -16.61
N SER A 225 11.39 16.61 -16.66
CA SER A 225 11.36 17.90 -15.94
C SER A 225 11.19 17.80 -14.40
N VAL A 226 11.74 16.74 -13.78
CA VAL A 226 11.68 16.53 -12.32
C VAL A 226 12.97 17.03 -11.66
N MET A 227 13.08 18.35 -11.48
CA MET A 227 14.34 19.00 -11.05
C MET A 227 14.78 18.66 -9.64
N THR A 228 13.85 18.45 -8.72
CA THR A 228 14.11 18.03 -7.33
C THR A 228 14.76 16.63 -7.29
N ALA A 229 14.25 15.68 -8.08
CA ALA A 229 14.89 14.37 -8.26
C ALA A 229 16.28 14.46 -8.89
N LEU A 230 16.47 15.37 -9.86
CA LEU A 230 17.78 15.63 -10.46
C LEU A 230 18.80 16.12 -9.43
N ILE A 231 18.42 17.05 -8.54
CA ILE A 231 19.26 17.56 -7.45
C ILE A 231 19.64 16.42 -6.49
N TRP A 232 18.67 15.65 -6.01
CA TRP A 232 18.95 14.54 -5.11
C TRP A 232 19.81 13.45 -5.76
N SER A 233 19.63 13.19 -7.04
CA SER A 233 20.52 12.29 -7.78
C SER A 233 21.94 12.84 -7.87
N SER A 234 22.12 14.18 -7.95
CA SER A 234 23.45 14.79 -7.87
C SER A 234 24.06 14.69 -6.48
N ASP A 235 23.26 14.82 -5.43
CA ASP A 235 23.75 14.69 -4.05
C ASP A 235 24.13 13.24 -3.73
N ALA A 236 23.38 12.27 -4.27
CA ALA A 236 23.73 10.86 -4.20
C ALA A 236 25.09 10.56 -4.85
N ILE A 237 25.42 11.20 -5.98
CA ILE A 237 26.75 11.11 -6.61
C ILE A 237 27.82 11.67 -5.67
N LYS A 238 27.61 12.86 -5.11
CA LYS A 238 28.57 13.48 -4.17
C LYS A 238 28.81 12.61 -2.94
N GLN A 239 27.76 11.96 -2.43
CA GLN A 239 27.85 11.05 -1.28
C GLN A 239 28.63 9.77 -1.63
N ALA A 240 28.47 9.24 -2.84
CA ALA A 240 29.29 8.12 -3.31
C ALA A 240 30.77 8.52 -3.47
N ASP A 241 31.05 9.68 -4.07
CA ASP A 241 32.41 10.22 -4.21
C ASP A 241 33.05 10.48 -2.84
N ALA A 242 32.29 11.01 -1.87
CA ALA A 242 32.76 11.22 -0.50
C ALA A 242 33.12 9.92 0.22
N ALA A 243 32.33 8.84 0.00
CA ALA A 243 32.64 7.53 0.55
C ALA A 243 33.95 6.96 -0.03
N ASP A 244 34.19 7.09 -1.34
CA ASP A 244 35.44 6.68 -2.00
C ASP A 244 36.65 7.47 -1.48
N ALA A 245 36.53 8.79 -1.38
CA ALA A 245 37.58 9.66 -0.86
C ALA A 245 37.92 9.31 0.61
N ALA A 246 36.91 9.12 1.46
CA ALA A 246 37.09 8.75 2.86
C ALA A 246 37.73 7.36 3.01
N ALA A 247 37.31 6.38 2.20
CA ALA A 247 37.89 5.04 2.20
C ALA A 247 39.36 5.05 1.76
N THR A 248 39.69 5.86 0.75
CA THR A 248 41.08 6.07 0.29
C THR A 248 41.95 6.68 1.39
N ALA A 249 41.38 7.56 2.22
CA ALA A 249 42.06 8.15 3.38
C ALA A 249 42.06 7.23 4.63
N GLY A 250 41.44 6.05 4.56
CA GLY A 250 41.27 5.15 5.71
C GLY A 250 40.31 5.67 6.80
N ASN A 251 39.51 6.70 6.51
CA ASN A 251 38.57 7.29 7.46
C ASN A 251 37.19 6.60 7.39
N TRP A 252 37.07 5.46 8.07
CA TRP A 252 35.86 4.63 8.03
C TRP A 252 34.64 5.26 8.73
N ALA A 253 34.85 6.21 9.64
CA ALA A 253 33.75 6.98 10.23
C ALA A 253 33.06 7.83 9.16
N ASP A 254 33.85 8.49 8.30
CA ASP A 254 33.34 9.31 7.20
C ASP A 254 32.73 8.47 6.09
N VAL A 255 33.26 7.28 5.80
CA VAL A 255 32.62 6.31 4.88
C VAL A 255 31.22 5.94 5.40
N THR A 256 31.10 5.66 6.70
CA THR A 256 29.82 5.33 7.33
C THR A 256 28.84 6.50 7.28
N ALA A 257 29.32 7.71 7.55
CA ALA A 257 28.51 8.93 7.45
C ALA A 257 27.99 9.15 6.01
N ALA A 258 28.87 9.05 5.01
CA ALA A 258 28.52 9.24 3.60
C ALA A 258 27.50 8.19 3.11
N THR A 259 27.69 6.91 3.45
CA THR A 259 26.73 5.84 3.10
C THR A 259 25.38 5.98 3.82
N THR A 260 25.38 6.52 5.04
CA THR A 260 24.15 6.87 5.76
C THR A 260 23.40 8.01 5.08
N SER A 261 24.10 9.09 4.72
CA SER A 261 23.52 10.20 3.97
C SER A 261 22.95 9.74 2.62
N LEU A 262 23.65 8.85 1.90
CA LEU A 262 23.13 8.22 0.68
C LEU A 262 21.81 7.50 0.91
N THR A 263 21.70 6.73 1.99
CA THR A 263 20.46 6.02 2.34
C THR A 263 19.31 6.98 2.66
N ALA A 264 19.60 8.12 3.30
CA ALA A 264 18.63 9.17 3.54
C ALA A 264 18.12 9.79 2.23
N THR A 265 19.03 10.09 1.28
CA THR A 265 18.68 10.59 -0.06
C THR A 265 17.73 9.65 -0.80
N CYS A 266 17.98 8.33 -0.75
CA CYS A 266 17.09 7.32 -1.32
C CYS A 266 15.66 7.42 -0.75
N THR A 267 15.53 7.63 0.55
CA THR A 267 14.23 7.75 1.22
C THR A 267 13.50 9.01 0.79
N SER A 268 14.19 10.16 0.81
CA SER A 268 13.61 11.45 0.39
C SER A 268 13.13 11.41 -1.06
N CYS A 269 13.97 10.91 -1.97
CA CYS A 269 13.62 10.81 -3.39
C CYS A 269 12.44 9.87 -3.64
N HIS A 270 12.41 8.69 -3.00
CA HIS A 270 11.31 7.77 -3.19
C HIS A 270 9.99 8.30 -2.60
N ASN A 271 10.02 8.97 -1.45
CA ASN A 271 8.79 9.51 -0.86
C ASN A 271 8.18 10.62 -1.72
N ALA A 272 9.00 11.47 -2.33
CA ALA A 272 8.51 12.59 -3.14
C ALA A 272 8.20 12.21 -4.59
N HIS A 273 8.96 11.28 -5.20
CA HIS A 273 8.92 11.06 -6.65
C HIS A 273 8.57 9.63 -7.08
N ARG A 274 8.35 8.69 -6.15
CA ARG A 274 7.99 7.32 -6.51
C ARG A 274 6.56 7.00 -6.07
N GLU A 275 5.72 6.71 -7.05
CA GLU A 275 4.35 6.27 -6.80
C GLU A 275 4.20 4.78 -7.11
N ARG A 276 3.63 4.03 -6.16
CA ARG A 276 3.24 2.64 -6.39
C ARG A 276 1.86 2.64 -7.03
N GLN A 277 1.72 1.95 -8.15
CA GLN A 277 0.46 1.76 -8.82
C GLN A 277 -0.28 0.53 -8.27
N ASP A 278 -1.57 0.41 -8.58
CA ASP A 278 -2.41 -0.70 -8.15
C ASP A 278 -1.94 -2.06 -8.70
N ASP A 279 -1.27 -2.07 -9.87
CA ASP A 279 -0.64 -3.26 -10.45
C ASP A 279 0.70 -3.65 -9.77
N GLY A 280 1.11 -2.88 -8.75
CA GLY A 280 2.36 -3.08 -8.01
C GLY A 280 3.60 -2.50 -8.68
N THR A 281 3.48 -1.95 -9.90
CA THR A 281 4.59 -1.24 -10.56
C THR A 281 4.86 0.10 -9.88
N TYR A 282 6.05 0.65 -10.12
CA TYR A 282 6.43 1.97 -9.62
C TYR A 282 6.61 2.94 -10.78
N ARG A 283 6.10 4.16 -10.62
CA ARG A 283 6.17 5.26 -11.59
C ARG A 283 6.91 6.45 -11.01
N LEU A 284 7.48 7.24 -11.91
CA LEU A 284 7.95 8.57 -11.57
C LEU A 284 6.73 9.50 -11.40
N LYS A 285 6.53 10.00 -10.19
CA LYS A 285 5.53 11.03 -9.90
C LYS A 285 6.01 12.37 -10.45
N ILE A 286 5.20 12.97 -11.33
CA ILE A 286 5.45 14.30 -11.90
C ILE A 286 4.65 15.33 -11.08
N GLY A 287 5.33 16.38 -10.59
CA GLY A 287 4.69 17.46 -9.81
C GLY A 287 4.87 17.37 -8.29
N GLY A 288 6.07 17.00 -7.82
CA GLY A 288 6.48 17.12 -6.41
C GLY A 288 7.38 18.32 -6.18
#